data_AF-V5ZB30-F1
#
_entry.id   AF-V5ZB30-F1
#
_cell.length_a   1.000
_cell.length_b   1.000
_cell.length_c   1.000
_cell.angle_alpha   90.00
_cell.angle_beta   90.00
_cell.angle_gamma   90.00
#
_symmetry.space_group_name_H-M   'P 1'
#
loop_
_entity.id
_entity.type
_entity.pdbx_description
1 polymer ?
#
loop_
_entity_poly.entity_id
_entity_poly.type
_entity_poly.pdbx_seq_one_letter_code
_entity_poly.pdbx_strand_id
1 'polypeptide(L)'
;MNRTLLNIVKSPITLFFIGGFILPFMVCVLKDMVFYPLKTNCVVPQARYDISDDKNWTLTRGIYRFYRDGLTQRRVVYTGSISHYINGGRQLYPVAVLREITVSSSVSKNQLINTIIHHSSRLGDQSNNDEVVKYVFPHIIPGETSTNRIYLLDGKALAVSAENSAPTLCVN
;
A
#
# COMPACT_ATOMS: atom_id res chain seq x y z
N MET A 1 -49.02 -20.89 31.97
CA MET A 1 -47.55 -20.77 31.83
C MET A 1 -47.06 -21.82 30.85
N ASN A 2 -46.55 -21.37 29.70
CA ASN A 2 -46.10 -22.21 28.59
C ASN A 2 -44.90 -23.07 29.00
N ARG A 3 -45.07 -24.40 29.06
CA ARG A 3 -44.04 -25.39 29.43
C ARG A 3 -43.04 -25.70 28.31
N THR A 4 -43.10 -25.00 27.19
CA THR A 4 -42.30 -25.28 25.98
C THR A 4 -40.90 -24.68 25.99
N LEU A 5 -40.62 -23.64 26.79
CA LEU A 5 -39.29 -23.01 26.88
C LEU A 5 -38.28 -23.77 27.76
N LEU A 6 -38.74 -24.68 28.63
CA LEU A 6 -37.90 -25.32 29.65
C LEU A 6 -37.22 -26.63 29.20
N ASN A 7 -37.59 -27.20 28.05
CA ASN A 7 -36.94 -28.43 27.55
C ASN A 7 -35.63 -28.18 26.81
N ILE A 8 -35.31 -26.94 26.46
CA ILE A 8 -34.04 -26.58 25.79
C ILE A 8 -32.85 -26.57 26.78
N VAL A 9 -33.11 -26.55 28.09
CA VAL A 9 -32.10 -26.36 29.16
C VAL A 9 -31.69 -27.69 29.81
N LYS A 10 -31.91 -28.85 29.17
CA LYS A 10 -31.64 -30.17 29.81
C LYS A 10 -30.24 -30.74 29.60
N SER A 11 -29.38 -30.12 28.81
CA SER A 11 -28.01 -30.62 28.62
C SER A 11 -26.99 -29.48 28.66
N PRO A 12 -26.34 -29.24 29.81
CA PRO A 12 -25.22 -28.29 29.90
C PRO A 12 -24.07 -28.69 28.97
N ILE A 13 -23.96 -29.98 28.65
CA ILE A 13 -22.96 -30.54 27.73
C ILE A 13 -23.17 -30.01 26.31
N THR A 14 -24.40 -29.96 25.80
CA THR A 14 -24.68 -29.39 24.46
C THR A 14 -24.39 -27.90 24.38
N LEU A 15 -24.59 -27.15 25.47
CA LEU A 15 -24.24 -25.73 25.55
C LEU A 15 -22.71 -25.51 25.54
N PHE A 16 -21.94 -26.40 26.18
CA PHE A 16 -20.48 -26.40 26.12
C PHE A 16 -19.94 -26.80 24.75
N PHE A 17 -20.56 -27.74 24.05
CA PHE A 17 -20.16 -28.09 22.67
C PHE A 17 -20.50 -26.98 21.66
N ILE A 18 -21.69 -26.39 21.75
CA ILE A 18 -22.11 -25.28 20.90
C ILE A 18 -21.25 -24.04 21.20
N GLY A 19 -21.07 -23.68 22.47
CA GLY A 19 -20.25 -22.53 22.88
C GLY A 19 -18.74 -22.75 22.67
N GLY A 20 -18.25 -23.98 22.84
CA GLY A 20 -16.82 -24.32 22.81
C GLY A 20 -16.27 -24.63 21.41
N PHE A 21 -17.10 -25.09 20.47
CA PHE A 21 -16.67 -25.40 19.10
C PHE A 21 -17.25 -24.45 18.06
N ILE A 22 -18.55 -24.13 18.14
CA ILE A 22 -19.22 -23.34 17.10
C ILE A 22 -18.80 -21.88 17.21
N LEU A 23 -18.69 -21.34 18.43
CA LEU A 23 -18.33 -19.94 18.65
C LEU A 23 -16.90 -19.59 18.17
N PRO A 24 -15.83 -20.34 18.50
CA PRO A 24 -14.50 -20.07 17.94
C PRO A 24 -14.45 -20.31 16.43
N PHE A 25 -15.16 -21.30 15.90
CA PHE A 25 -15.23 -21.53 14.45
C PHE A 25 -15.92 -20.36 13.73
N MET A 26 -17.03 -19.83 14.27
CA MET A 26 -17.72 -18.64 13.75
C MET A 26 -16.82 -17.40 13.81
N VAL A 27 -16.08 -17.20 14.89
CA VAL A 27 -15.12 -16.09 15.01
C VAL A 27 -13.98 -16.23 13.99
N CYS A 28 -13.45 -17.44 13.77
CA CYS A 28 -12.45 -17.69 12.74
C CYS A 28 -12.98 -17.44 11.33
N VAL A 29 -14.17 -17.94 11.00
CA VAL A 29 -14.79 -17.74 9.68
C VAL A 29 -15.17 -16.28 9.44
N LEU A 30 -15.72 -15.58 10.44
CA LEU A 30 -16.00 -14.14 10.35
C LEU A 30 -14.72 -13.33 10.21
N LYS A 31 -13.69 -13.66 10.98
CA LYS A 31 -12.37 -13.05 10.84
C LYS A 31 -11.86 -13.25 9.41
N ASP A 32 -11.87 -14.48 8.91
CA ASP A 32 -11.41 -14.75 7.56
C ASP A 32 -12.26 -14.00 6.53
N MET A 33 -13.59 -14.02 6.60
CA MET A 33 -14.45 -13.26 5.67
C MET A 33 -14.21 -11.75 5.70
N VAL A 34 -13.92 -11.16 6.87
CA VAL A 34 -13.65 -9.73 7.01
C VAL A 34 -12.26 -9.35 6.47
N PHE A 35 -11.27 -10.24 6.60
CA PHE A 35 -9.87 -9.92 6.27
C PHE A 35 -9.34 -10.51 4.95
N TYR A 36 -9.90 -11.62 4.44
CA TYR A 36 -9.48 -12.30 3.20
C TYR A 36 -9.71 -11.55 1.88
N PRO A 37 -10.75 -10.69 1.68
CA PRO A 37 -10.99 -10.14 0.34
C PRO A 37 -9.99 -9.04 -0.05
N LEU A 38 -9.01 -8.74 0.80
CA LEU A 38 -8.12 -7.60 0.65
C LEU A 38 -6.69 -8.07 0.39
N LYS A 39 -6.23 -7.92 -0.87
CA LYS A 39 -4.88 -8.28 -1.34
C LYS A 39 -3.82 -7.73 -0.37
N THR A 40 -2.93 -8.61 0.07
CA THR A 40 -1.91 -8.29 1.09
C THR A 40 -0.72 -7.52 0.51
N ASN A 41 -0.47 -7.68 -0.78
CA ASN A 41 0.60 -7.03 -1.51
C ASN A 41 0.15 -6.56 -2.90
N CYS A 42 0.84 -5.54 -3.41
CA CYS A 42 0.68 -5.05 -4.77
C CYS A 42 2.05 -4.63 -5.32
N VAL A 43 2.34 -5.00 -6.55
CA VAL A 43 3.62 -4.71 -7.21
C VAL A 43 3.37 -3.86 -8.45
N VAL A 44 4.13 -2.77 -8.58
CA VAL A 44 3.97 -1.81 -9.67
C VAL A 44 5.36 -1.43 -10.20
N PRO A 45 5.79 -2.00 -11.34
CA PRO A 45 6.99 -1.54 -12.01
C PRO A 45 6.75 -0.18 -12.65
N GLN A 46 7.70 0.73 -12.50
CA GLN A 46 7.62 2.06 -13.09
C GLN A 46 8.97 2.47 -13.68
N ALA A 47 8.91 3.13 -14.84
CA ALA A 47 10.02 3.85 -15.45
C ALA A 47 9.54 5.25 -15.82
N ARG A 48 10.24 6.28 -15.35
CA ARG A 48 9.92 7.69 -15.60
C ARG A 48 11.16 8.40 -16.11
N TYR A 49 10.97 9.18 -17.17
CA TYR A 49 11.95 10.13 -17.66
C TYR A 49 11.57 11.53 -17.15
N ASP A 50 12.54 12.25 -16.62
CA ASP A 50 12.46 13.66 -16.33
C ASP A 50 13.47 14.39 -17.22
N ILE A 51 12.99 15.22 -18.15
CA ILE A 51 13.81 15.93 -19.13
C ILE A 51 13.94 17.36 -18.62
N SER A 52 15.12 17.71 -18.11
CA SER A 52 15.37 19.06 -17.58
C SER A 52 15.81 20.03 -18.67
N ASP A 53 16.61 19.56 -19.64
CA ASP A 53 17.08 20.30 -20.82
C ASP A 53 17.30 19.34 -22.00
N ASP A 54 17.47 19.85 -23.23
CA ASP A 54 17.65 19.07 -24.46
C ASP A 54 18.75 18.00 -24.40
N LYS A 55 19.74 18.18 -23.52
CA LYS A 55 20.86 17.24 -23.34
C LYS A 55 20.94 16.61 -21.95
N ASN A 56 20.05 16.99 -21.03
CA ASN A 56 20.06 16.52 -19.65
C ASN A 56 18.73 15.88 -19.33
N TRP A 57 18.75 14.56 -19.08
CA TRP A 57 17.58 13.83 -18.65
C TRP A 57 17.92 12.87 -17.52
N THR A 58 16.94 12.60 -16.67
CA THR A 58 17.04 11.66 -15.56
C THR A 58 16.07 10.52 -15.80
N LEU A 59 16.56 9.29 -15.73
CA LEU A 59 15.75 8.07 -15.79
C LEU A 59 15.63 7.48 -14.39
N THR A 60 14.41 7.42 -13.89
CA THR A 60 14.08 6.74 -12.65
C THR A 60 13.36 5.46 -12.99
N ARG A 61 13.96 4.31 -12.65
CA ARG A 61 13.39 3.00 -12.94
C ARG A 61 13.41 2.16 -11.69
N GLY A 62 12.28 1.54 -11.37
CA GLY A 62 12.17 0.70 -10.19
C GLY A 62 10.82 0.04 -10.05
N ILE A 63 10.59 -0.50 -8.86
CA ILE A 63 9.40 -1.24 -8.50
C ILE A 63 8.89 -0.70 -7.18
N TYR A 64 7.64 -0.26 -7.18
CA TYR A 64 6.89 0.02 -5.95
C TYR A 64 6.23 -1.28 -5.48
N ARG A 65 6.40 -1.59 -4.20
CA ARG A 65 5.70 -2.68 -3.52
C ARG A 65 4.88 -2.10 -2.38
N PHE A 66 3.58 -2.29 -2.45
CA PHE A 66 2.63 -1.85 -1.44
C PHE A 66 2.29 -3.04 -0.56
N TYR A 67 2.51 -2.91 0.74
CA TYR A 67 2.18 -3.89 1.77
C TYR A 67 1.11 -3.32 2.68
N ARG A 68 0.08 -4.14 2.97
CA ARG A 68 -0.94 -3.77 3.94
C ARG A 68 -0.55 -4.30 5.31
N ASP A 69 -0.13 -3.41 6.20
CA ASP A 69 0.27 -3.75 7.58
C ASP A 69 -0.90 -3.63 8.58
N GLY A 70 -2.03 -3.01 8.17
CA GLY A 70 -3.25 -2.92 8.97
C GLY A 70 -4.49 -2.49 8.18
N LEU A 71 -5.55 -2.07 8.87
CA LEU A 71 -6.78 -1.58 8.21
C LEU A 71 -6.58 -0.21 7.56
N THR A 72 -5.82 0.67 8.21
CA THR A 72 -5.53 2.03 7.74
C THR A 72 -4.06 2.22 7.40
N GLN A 73 -3.17 1.39 7.95
CA GLN A 73 -1.73 1.51 7.73
C GLN A 73 -1.27 0.64 6.55
N ARG A 74 -0.43 1.24 5.71
CA ARG A 74 0.25 0.55 4.62
C ARG A 74 1.70 1.00 4.55
N ARG A 75 2.55 0.12 4.05
CA ARG A 75 3.96 0.37 3.81
C ARG A 75 4.24 0.28 2.32
N VAL A 76 5.00 1.23 1.81
CA VAL A 76 5.39 1.31 0.40
C VAL A 76 6.89 1.26 0.32
N VAL A 77 7.39 0.23 -0.34
CA VAL A 77 8.81 0.03 -0.58
C VAL A 77 9.09 0.35 -2.04
N TYR A 78 10.08 1.20 -2.30
CA TYR A 78 10.65 1.40 -3.61
C TYR A 78 12.01 0.73 -3.71
N THR A 79 12.23 0.00 -4.79
CA THR A 79 13.52 -0.58 -5.14
C THR A 79 13.82 -0.29 -6.60
N GLY A 80 14.91 0.41 -6.87
CA GLY A 80 15.25 0.81 -8.23
C GLY A 80 16.54 1.61 -8.29
N SER A 81 16.63 2.43 -9.32
CA SER A 81 17.77 3.30 -9.54
C SER A 81 17.39 4.62 -10.21
N ILE A 82 18.17 5.65 -9.94
CA ILE A 82 18.13 6.94 -10.63
C ILE A 82 19.39 7.03 -11.50
N SER A 83 19.21 7.29 -12.79
CA SER A 83 20.31 7.46 -13.74
C SER A 83 20.24 8.86 -14.34
N HIS A 84 21.27 9.66 -14.11
CA HIS A 84 21.40 10.95 -14.77
C HIS A 84 22.15 10.80 -16.09
N TYR A 85 21.67 11.52 -17.10
CA TYR A 85 22.32 11.65 -18.39
C TYR A 85 22.63 13.13 -18.55
N ILE A 86 23.92 13.44 -18.72
CA ILE A 86 24.44 14.80 -18.82
C ILE A 86 25.08 14.92 -20.19
N ASN A 87 24.73 15.96 -20.95
CA ASN A 87 25.21 16.17 -22.31
C ASN A 87 24.95 14.99 -23.27
N GLY A 88 23.84 14.26 -23.09
CA GLY A 88 23.48 13.06 -23.86
C GLY A 88 24.29 11.80 -23.51
N GLY A 89 25.28 11.90 -22.62
CA GLY A 89 26.04 10.77 -22.09
C GLY A 89 25.49 10.31 -20.73
N ARG A 90 25.53 9.01 -20.45
CA ARG A 90 25.14 8.46 -19.14
C ARG A 90 26.20 8.83 -18.09
N GLN A 91 25.79 9.40 -16.96
CA GLN A 91 26.68 9.53 -15.80
C GLN A 91 27.07 8.12 -15.31
N LEU A 92 28.36 7.95 -15.00
CA LEU A 92 29.05 6.64 -14.94
C LEU A 92 28.36 5.55 -14.09
N TYR A 93 27.57 5.90 -13.06
CA TYR A 93 26.88 4.89 -12.24
C TYR A 93 25.45 5.30 -11.88
N PRO A 94 24.45 4.41 -12.08
CA PRO A 94 23.11 4.62 -11.57
C PRO A 94 23.11 4.62 -10.04
N VAL A 95 22.46 5.60 -9.42
CA VAL A 95 22.29 5.69 -7.97
C VAL A 95 21.24 4.65 -7.55
N ALA A 96 21.63 3.69 -6.72
CA ALA A 96 20.69 2.71 -6.18
C ALA A 96 19.74 3.37 -5.17
N VAL A 97 18.43 3.12 -5.34
CA VAL A 97 17.40 3.64 -4.44
C VAL A 97 16.67 2.48 -3.77
N LEU A 98 16.75 2.43 -2.45
CA LEU A 98 16.13 1.44 -1.60
C LEU A 98 15.44 2.15 -0.43
N ARG A 99 14.22 2.60 -0.67
CA ARG A 99 13.46 3.47 0.25
C ARG A 99 12.16 2.83 0.69
N GLU A 100 11.76 3.12 1.92
CA GLU A 100 10.52 2.66 2.50
C GLU A 100 9.78 3.83 3.15
N ILE A 101 8.48 3.91 2.92
CA ILE A 101 7.58 4.83 3.61
C ILE A 101 6.42 4.07 4.22
N THR A 102 6.01 4.46 5.42
CA THR A 102 4.81 3.95 6.08
C THR A 102 3.80 5.08 6.10
N VAL A 103 2.58 4.79 5.66
CA VAL A 103 1.53 5.79 5.53
C VAL A 103 0.22 5.30 6.15
N SER A 104 -0.47 6.21 6.84
CA SER A 104 -1.87 6.03 7.24
C SER A 104 -2.74 6.45 6.09
N SER A 105 -3.74 5.67 5.74
CA SER A 105 -4.62 5.91 4.60
C SER A 105 -6.07 6.00 5.06
N SER A 106 -6.77 7.01 4.57
CA SER A 106 -8.22 7.14 4.72
C SER A 106 -8.87 7.36 3.36
N VAL A 107 -10.11 6.89 3.21
CA VAL A 107 -10.87 7.04 1.98
C VAL A 107 -12.02 8.00 2.25
N SER A 108 -12.12 9.04 1.43
CA SER A 108 -13.25 9.97 1.45
C SER A 108 -13.73 10.20 0.02
N LYS A 109 -15.02 9.92 -0.22
CA LYS A 109 -15.62 9.91 -1.57
C LYS A 109 -14.85 8.94 -2.48
N ASN A 110 -14.05 9.47 -3.41
CA ASN A 110 -13.18 8.71 -4.33
C ASN A 110 -11.70 9.15 -4.21
N GLN A 111 -11.33 9.67 -3.05
CA GLN A 111 -9.99 10.13 -2.75
C GLN A 111 -9.39 9.27 -1.66
N LEU A 112 -8.16 8.84 -1.90
CA LEU A 112 -7.31 8.18 -0.93
C LEU A 112 -6.36 9.23 -0.35
N ILE A 113 -6.61 9.63 0.90
CA ILE A 113 -5.78 10.57 1.63
C ILE A 113 -4.75 9.75 2.40
N ASN A 114 -3.46 9.99 2.13
CA ASN A 114 -2.38 9.30 2.81
C ASN A 114 -1.55 10.28 3.62
N THR A 115 -1.37 10.00 4.91
CA THR A 115 -0.49 10.74 5.80
C THR A 115 0.78 9.94 6.03
N ILE A 116 1.94 10.55 5.80
CA ILE A 116 3.23 9.89 6.06
C ILE A 116 3.41 9.73 7.58
N ILE A 117 3.64 8.51 8.03
CA ILE A 117 3.94 8.20 9.44
C ILE A 117 5.46 8.14 9.64
N HIS A 118 6.15 7.46 8.73
CA HIS A 118 7.58 7.19 8.85
C HIS A 118 8.20 7.01 7.46
N HIS A 119 9.49 7.32 7.33
CA HIS A 119 10.30 7.00 6.17
C HIS A 119 11.65 6.45 6.61
N SER A 120 12.24 5.57 5.82
CA SER A 120 13.56 5.01 6.07
C SER A 120 14.30 4.64 4.78
N SER A 121 15.63 4.63 4.88
CA SER A 121 16.54 4.05 3.89
C SER A 121 16.86 2.61 4.27
N ARG A 122 16.81 1.69 3.30
CA ARG A 122 17.17 0.29 3.52
C ARG A 122 18.66 0.08 3.22
N LEU A 123 19.19 -1.07 3.65
CA LEU A 123 20.59 -1.42 3.44
C LEU A 123 20.94 -1.41 1.95
N GLY A 124 22.01 -0.69 1.58
CA GLY A 124 22.47 -0.54 0.20
C GLY A 124 21.85 0.63 -0.55
N ASP A 125 20.99 1.43 0.09
CA ASP A 125 20.52 2.70 -0.48
C ASP A 125 21.69 3.67 -0.65
N GLN A 126 21.82 4.25 -1.84
CA GLN A 126 22.84 5.24 -2.18
C GLN A 126 22.21 6.61 -2.47
N SER A 127 20.89 6.72 -2.33
CA SER A 127 20.12 7.90 -2.68
C SER A 127 20.06 8.93 -1.56
N ASN A 128 20.00 10.21 -1.94
CA ASN A 128 19.73 11.30 -1.00
C ASN A 128 18.22 11.60 -0.94
N ASN A 129 17.78 12.31 0.11
CA ASN A 129 16.37 12.62 0.30
C ASN A 129 15.81 13.53 -0.81
N ASP A 130 16.60 14.47 -1.32
CA ASP A 130 16.14 15.45 -2.30
C ASP A 130 15.80 14.79 -3.65
N GLU A 131 16.65 13.87 -4.10
CA GLU A 131 16.42 13.05 -5.28
C GLU A 131 15.23 12.10 -5.08
N VAL A 132 15.12 11.50 -3.90
CA VAL A 132 13.98 10.63 -3.58
C VAL A 132 12.68 11.41 -3.62
N VAL A 133 12.63 12.61 -3.05
CA VAL A 133 11.46 13.49 -3.12
C VAL A 133 11.10 13.82 -4.56
N LYS A 134 12.09 14.24 -5.33
CA LYS A 134 11.87 14.66 -6.72
C LYS A 134 11.41 13.52 -7.62
N TYR A 135 12.02 12.35 -7.49
CA TYR A 135 11.91 11.29 -8.50
C TYR A 135 11.10 10.07 -8.07
N VAL A 136 10.96 9.81 -6.75
CA VAL A 136 10.44 8.54 -6.23
C VAL A 136 9.24 8.72 -5.32
N PHE A 137 9.37 9.49 -4.25
CA PHE A 137 8.31 9.73 -3.25
C PHE A 137 8.15 11.23 -3.03
N PRO A 138 7.21 11.90 -3.73
CA PRO A 138 7.00 13.35 -3.58
C PRO A 138 6.72 13.83 -2.15
N HIS A 139 6.33 12.91 -1.26
CA HIS A 139 6.10 13.17 0.15
C HIS A 139 6.84 12.11 0.98
N ILE A 140 7.74 12.56 1.86
CA ILE A 140 8.49 11.69 2.78
C ILE A 140 8.52 12.24 4.20
N ILE A 141 8.17 13.50 4.42
CA ILE A 141 8.26 14.10 5.75
C ILE A 141 7.09 13.59 6.59
N PRO A 142 7.33 13.04 7.80
CA PRO A 142 6.26 12.61 8.68
C PRO A 142 5.26 13.73 8.94
N GLY A 143 3.98 13.43 8.79
CA GLY A 143 2.88 14.41 8.88
C GLY A 143 2.44 15.00 7.54
N GLU A 144 3.25 14.87 6.47
CA GLU A 144 2.80 15.28 5.13
C GLU A 144 1.61 14.47 4.66
N THR A 145 0.72 15.12 3.93
CA THR A 145 -0.46 14.49 3.34
C THR A 145 -0.36 14.49 1.82
N SER A 146 -0.73 13.36 1.23
CA SER A 146 -0.86 13.18 -0.21
C SER A 146 -2.27 12.72 -0.53
N THR A 147 -2.87 13.27 -1.57
CA THR A 147 -4.20 12.89 -2.01
C THR A 147 -4.11 12.21 -3.37
N ASN A 148 -4.60 10.97 -3.43
CA ASN A 148 -4.65 10.19 -4.66
C ASN A 148 -6.11 9.99 -5.08
N ARG A 149 -6.39 10.04 -6.38
CA ARG A 149 -7.69 9.67 -6.92
C ARG A 149 -7.79 8.16 -7.06
N ILE A 150 -8.95 7.63 -6.69
CA ILE A 150 -9.32 6.23 -6.88
C ILE A 150 -10.21 6.14 -8.12
N TYR A 151 -9.77 5.37 -9.11
CA TYR A 151 -10.59 5.05 -10.28
C TYR A 151 -11.36 3.76 -10.01
N LEU A 152 -12.67 3.83 -10.15
CA LEU A 152 -13.59 2.71 -9.89
C LEU A 152 -14.10 2.14 -11.22
N LEU A 153 -14.16 0.81 -11.30
CA LEU A 153 -14.87 0.06 -12.33
C LEU A 153 -15.85 -0.88 -11.62
N ASP A 154 -17.16 -0.75 -11.89
CA ASP A 154 -18.23 -1.52 -11.24
C ASP A 154 -18.16 -1.52 -9.70
N GLY A 155 -17.85 -0.35 -9.12
CA GLY A 155 -17.71 -0.18 -7.66
C GLY A 155 -16.44 -0.78 -7.06
N LYS A 156 -15.53 -1.35 -7.87
CA LYS A 156 -14.24 -1.89 -7.44
C LYS A 156 -13.11 -0.94 -7.83
N ALA A 157 -12.13 -0.75 -6.95
CA ALA A 157 -10.94 0.05 -7.23
C ALA A 157 -10.09 -0.62 -8.32
N LEU A 158 -9.96 0.05 -9.47
CA LEU A 158 -9.18 -0.40 -10.63
C LEU A 158 -7.75 0.15 -10.56
N ALA A 159 -7.62 1.44 -10.30
CA ALA A 159 -6.33 2.13 -10.27
C ALA A 159 -6.33 3.27 -9.24
N VAL A 160 -5.14 3.67 -8.81
CA VAL A 160 -4.92 4.81 -7.92
C VAL A 160 -3.88 5.73 -8.55
N SER A 161 -4.12 7.04 -8.56
CA SER A 161 -3.23 8.03 -9.20
C SER A 161 -3.02 9.22 -8.28
N ALA A 162 -1.79 9.69 -8.17
CA ALA A 162 -1.55 11.03 -7.63
C ALA A 162 -1.92 12.05 -8.71
N GLU A 163 -2.27 13.28 -8.32
CA GLU A 163 -2.81 14.29 -9.25
C GLU A 163 -1.95 14.53 -10.49
N ASN A 164 -0.62 14.36 -10.37
CA ASN A 164 0.36 14.58 -11.44
C ASN A 164 1.13 13.31 -11.85
N SER A 165 0.56 12.11 -11.63
CA SER A 165 1.20 10.85 -12.03
C SER A 165 0.27 9.91 -12.79
N ALA A 166 0.86 9.10 -13.66
CA ALA A 166 0.12 8.05 -14.36
C ALA A 166 -0.60 7.13 -13.36
N PRO A 167 -1.84 6.69 -13.66
CA PRO A 167 -2.56 5.79 -12.77
C PRO A 167 -1.80 4.49 -12.55
N THR A 168 -1.64 4.17 -11.28
CA THR A 168 -0.99 2.96 -10.80
C THR A 168 -2.03 1.85 -10.73
N LEU A 169 -1.85 0.82 -11.56
CA LEU A 169 -2.65 -0.39 -11.51
C LEU A 169 -1.87 -1.49 -10.78
N CYS A 170 -2.48 -2.09 -9.78
CA CYS A 170 -1.90 -3.22 -9.08
C CYS A 170 -1.99 -4.48 -9.94
N VAL A 171 -0.86 -4.92 -10.47
CA VAL A 171 -0.74 -6.19 -11.20
C VAL A 171 -0.49 -7.31 -10.20
N ASN A 172 -1.16 -8.45 -10.38
CA ASN A 172 -0.92 -9.68 -9.60
C ASN A 172 0.27 -10.45 -10.17
#